data_AF-X1GSR7-F1
#
_entry.id   AF-X1GSR7-F1
#
_cell.length_a   1.000
_cell.length_b   1.000
_cell.length_c   1.000
_cell.angle_alpha   90.00
_cell.angle_beta   90.00
_cell.angle_gamma   90.00
#
_symmetry.space_group_name_H-M   'P 1'
#
loop_
_entity.id
_entity.type
_entity.pdbx_description
1 polymer ?
#
loop_
_entity_poly.entity_id
_entity_poly.type
_entity_poly.pdbx_seq_one_letter_code
_entity_poly.pdbx_strand_id
1 'polypeptide(L)'
;MTIENFMLVLTASITGILVSIGGIITVIYGVKKKKRLIFLFSTMWLMYAVFWFIDAVAHYYYSIFIMSLAILPQLIGVPCFIVFIELIKKEHVSPVKISILIIIEALLLYVTFFVSGNFE
;
A
#
# COMPACT_ATOMS: atom_id res chain seq x y z
N MET A 1 18.20 -15.51 11.96
CA MET A 1 16.89 -15.26 11.32
C MET A 1 16.16 -16.59 11.24
N THR A 2 14.97 -16.69 11.82
CA THR A 2 14.12 -17.90 11.74
C THR A 2 13.54 -18.05 10.33
N ILE A 3 13.11 -19.26 9.97
CA ILE A 3 12.48 -19.53 8.67
C ILE A 3 11.24 -18.65 8.46
N GLU A 4 10.44 -18.46 9.51
CA GLU A 4 9.25 -17.60 9.50
C GLU A 4 9.60 -16.15 9.14
N ASN A 5 10.61 -15.58 9.80
CA ASN A 5 11.04 -14.21 9.50
C ASN A 5 11.66 -14.08 8.11
N PHE A 6 12.38 -15.10 7.63
CA PHE A 6 12.85 -15.10 6.25
C PHE A 6 11.68 -15.09 5.25
N MET A 7 10.63 -15.87 5.51
CA MET A 7 9.42 -15.87 4.69
C MET A 7 8.68 -14.53 4.75
N LEU A 8 8.60 -13.87 5.92
CA LEU A 8 8.02 -12.53 6.08
C LEU A 8 8.81 -11.47 5.31
N VAL A 9 10.15 -11.46 5.44
CA VAL A 9 11.01 -10.55 4.67
C VAL A 9 10.79 -10.74 3.17
N LEU A 10 10.73 -11.99 2.70
CA LEU A 10 10.60 -12.31 1.28
C LEU A 10 9.21 -11.91 0.73
N THR A 11 8.14 -12.21 1.46
CA THR A 11 6.77 -11.84 1.08
C THR A 11 6.52 -10.34 1.14
N ALA A 12 7.00 -9.66 2.18
CA ALA A 12 6.95 -8.19 2.29
C ALA A 12 7.74 -7.52 1.15
N SER A 13 8.93 -8.04 0.82
CA SER A 13 9.74 -7.52 -0.30
C SER A 13 9.07 -7.72 -1.66
N ILE A 14 8.51 -8.90 -1.92
CA ILE A 14 7.75 -9.16 -3.16
C ILE A 14 6.56 -8.21 -3.27
N THR A 15 5.83 -8.02 -2.18
CA THR A 15 4.68 -7.11 -2.14
C THR A 15 5.11 -5.67 -2.40
N GLY A 16 6.18 -5.20 -1.75
CA GLY A 16 6.76 -3.87 -2.00
C GLY A 16 7.17 -3.65 -3.46
N ILE A 17 7.75 -4.67 -4.11
CA ILE A 17 8.11 -4.62 -5.54
C ILE A 17 6.86 -4.50 -6.42
N LEU A 18 5.86 -5.35 -6.22
CA LEU A 18 4.62 -5.32 -7.02
C LEU A 18 3.89 -3.99 -6.88
N VAL A 19 3.79 -3.48 -5.65
CA VAL A 19 3.16 -2.21 -5.34
C VAL A 19 3.96 -1.04 -5.96
N SER A 20 5.29 -1.11 -5.97
CA SER A 20 6.15 -0.13 -6.66
C SER A 20 5.90 -0.13 -8.16
N ILE A 21 5.81 -1.30 -8.79
CA ILE A 21 5.49 -1.43 -10.23
C ILE A 21 4.11 -0.80 -10.51
N GLY A 22 3.11 -1.09 -9.69
CA GLY A 22 1.78 -0.47 -9.79
C GLY A 22 1.82 1.06 -9.67
N GLY A 23 2.58 1.58 -8.70
CA GLY A 23 2.82 3.01 -8.52
C GLY A 23 3.48 3.66 -9.74
N ILE A 24 4.54 3.04 -10.28
CA ILE A 24 5.25 3.57 -11.45
C ILE A 24 4.33 3.58 -12.69
N ILE A 25 3.60 2.50 -12.96
CA ILE A 25 2.66 2.42 -14.10
C ILE A 25 1.57 3.49 -13.97
N THR A 26 1.02 3.68 -12.77
CA THR A 26 0.00 4.70 -12.52
C THR A 26 0.56 6.12 -12.67
N VAL A 27 1.80 6.40 -12.23
CA VAL A 27 2.47 7.69 -12.50
C VAL A 27 2.58 7.93 -14.01
N ILE A 28 3.12 6.97 -14.76
CA ILE A 28 3.29 7.08 -16.22
C ILE A 28 1.96 7.36 -16.91
N TYR A 29 0.90 6.64 -16.49
CA TYR A 29 -0.44 6.85 -17.01
C TYR A 29 -1.00 8.24 -16.64
N GLY A 30 -0.76 8.69 -15.41
CA GLY A 30 -1.16 10.01 -14.91
C GLY A 30 -0.51 11.16 -15.67
N VAL A 31 0.79 11.05 -15.95
CA VAL A 31 1.54 12.02 -16.78
C VAL A 31 0.95 12.08 -18.19
N LYS A 32 0.71 10.92 -18.83
CA LYS A 32 0.12 10.87 -20.18
C LYS A 32 -1.29 11.46 -20.25
N LYS A 33 -2.11 11.26 -19.23
CA LYS A 33 -3.51 11.73 -19.20
C LYS A 33 -3.68 13.12 -18.59
N LYS A 34 -2.64 13.71 -18.00
CA LYS A 34 -2.67 14.99 -17.27
C LYS A 34 -3.77 15.06 -16.20
N LYS A 35 -4.11 13.92 -15.58
CA LYS A 35 -5.15 13.82 -14.55
C LYS A 35 -4.52 13.79 -13.17
N ARG A 36 -4.80 14.83 -12.38
CA ARG A 36 -4.32 14.98 -10.98
C ARG A 36 -4.75 13.81 -10.09
N LEU A 37 -5.91 13.24 -10.37
CA LEU A 37 -6.51 12.11 -9.67
C LEU A 37 -5.66 10.83 -9.76
N ILE A 38 -5.12 10.56 -10.94
CA ILE A 38 -4.26 9.41 -11.17
C ILE A 38 -2.93 9.61 -10.45
N PHE A 39 -2.44 10.85 -10.38
CA PHE A 39 -1.22 11.19 -9.65
C PHE A 39 -1.35 10.91 -8.13
N LEU A 40 -2.46 11.33 -7.52
CA LEU A 40 -2.80 11.02 -6.12
C LEU A 40 -2.90 9.50 -5.85
N PHE A 41 -3.51 8.77 -6.78
CA PHE A 41 -3.55 7.31 -6.72
C PHE A 41 -2.15 6.70 -6.77
N SER A 42 -1.30 7.22 -7.65
CA SER A 42 0.08 6.76 -7.80
C SER A 42 0.88 6.98 -6.52
N THR A 43 0.68 8.12 -5.86
CA THR A 43 1.32 8.42 -4.56
C THR A 43 0.88 7.44 -3.48
N MET A 44 -0.40 7.04 -3.45
CA MET A 44 -0.89 6.01 -2.52
C MET A 44 -0.16 4.67 -2.73
N TRP A 45 -0.06 4.20 -3.98
CA TRP A 45 0.70 2.99 -4.30
C TRP A 45 2.15 3.09 -3.82
N LEU A 46 2.83 4.20 -4.10
CA LEU A 46 4.22 4.37 -3.67
C LEU A 46 4.35 4.42 -2.14
N MET A 47 3.40 5.00 -1.41
CA MET A 47 3.40 4.97 0.06
C MET A 47 3.19 3.55 0.61
N TYR A 48 2.34 2.74 0.00
CA TYR A 48 2.22 1.33 0.36
C TYR A 48 3.50 0.54 0.04
N ALA A 49 4.20 0.86 -1.05
CA ALA A 49 5.48 0.21 -1.34
C ALA A 49 6.51 0.52 -0.24
N VAL A 50 6.57 1.78 0.21
CA VAL A 50 7.43 2.20 1.32
C VAL A 50 7.07 1.47 2.61
N PHE A 51 5.78 1.31 2.93
CA PHE A 51 5.34 0.48 4.05
C PHE A 51 5.94 -0.92 3.98
N TRP A 52 5.72 -1.64 2.87
CA TRP A 52 6.15 -3.02 2.71
C TRP A 52 7.68 -3.19 2.75
N PHE A 53 8.44 -2.22 2.26
CA PHE A 53 9.90 -2.26 2.38
C PHE A 53 10.38 -1.98 3.80
N ILE A 54 9.77 -1.04 4.52
CA ILE A 54 10.11 -0.78 5.94
C ILE A 54 9.75 -2.00 6.79
N ASP A 55 8.62 -2.65 6.49
CA ASP A 55 8.19 -3.88 7.15
C ASP A 55 9.17 -5.04 6.89
N ALA A 56 9.61 -5.22 5.64
CA ALA A 56 10.65 -6.21 5.31
C ALA A 56 11.97 -5.94 6.08
N VAL A 57 12.36 -4.68 6.20
CA VAL A 57 13.54 -4.27 6.97
C VAL A 57 13.33 -4.54 8.47
N ALA A 58 12.13 -4.32 9.01
CA ALA A 58 11.81 -4.59 10.40
C ALA A 58 12.00 -6.07 10.76
N HIS A 59 11.53 -6.98 9.90
CA HIS A 59 11.67 -8.43 10.06
C HIS A 59 13.12 -8.90 9.85
N TYR A 60 13.88 -8.25 8.97
CA TYR A 60 15.29 -8.58 8.77
C TYR A 60 16.16 -8.25 10.01
N TYR A 61 15.92 -7.07 10.61
CA TYR A 61 16.67 -6.61 11.78
C TYR A 61 16.00 -6.94 13.12
N TYR A 62 14.84 -7.60 13.13
CA TYR A 62 14.07 -7.90 14.33
C TYR A 62 13.80 -6.66 15.21
N SER A 63 13.40 -5.57 14.57
CA SER A 63 13.25 -4.28 15.27
C SER A 63 11.80 -3.85 15.36
N ILE A 64 11.24 -3.97 16.57
CA ILE A 64 9.90 -3.47 16.93
C ILE A 64 9.76 -1.98 16.62
N PHE A 65 10.84 -1.21 16.78
CA PHE A 65 10.86 0.21 16.46
C PHE A 65 10.66 0.46 14.96
N ILE A 66 11.34 -0.30 14.09
CA ILE A 66 11.17 -0.18 12.63
C ILE A 66 9.77 -0.65 12.21
N MET A 67 9.26 -1.70 12.84
CA MET A 67 7.89 -2.21 12.62
C MET A 67 6.83 -1.15 12.95
N SER A 68 7.03 -0.41 14.05
CA SER A 68 6.16 0.70 14.45
C SER A 68 6.22 1.86 13.44
N LEU A 69 7.39 2.13 12.87
CA LEU A 69 7.56 3.16 11.84
C LEU A 69 6.92 2.78 10.50
N ALA A 70 6.80 1.48 10.19
CA ALA A 70 6.13 1.02 8.97
C ALA A 70 4.66 1.49 8.91
N ILE A 71 4.01 1.66 10.06
CA ILE A 71 2.62 2.14 10.15
C ILE A 71 2.47 3.56 9.55
N LEU A 72 3.50 4.40 9.59
CA LEU A 72 3.41 5.79 9.12
C LEU A 72 3.03 5.90 7.62
N PRO A 73 3.73 5.23 6.68
CA PRO A 73 3.30 5.21 5.28
C PRO A 73 1.87 4.66 5.08
N GLN A 74 1.46 3.65 5.86
CA GLN A 74 0.10 3.10 5.82
C GLN A 74 -0.95 4.15 6.24
N LEU A 75 -0.69 4.87 7.34
CA LEU A 75 -1.56 5.92 7.86
C LEU A 75 -1.68 7.13 6.94
N ILE A 76 -0.68 7.39 6.09
CA ILE A 76 -0.73 8.43 5.07
C ILE A 76 -1.45 7.93 3.81
N GLY A 77 -1.31 6.64 3.48
CA GLY A 77 -2.01 6.00 2.36
C GLY A 77 -3.53 6.06 2.48
N VAL A 78 -4.09 5.86 3.68
CA VAL A 78 -5.54 5.86 3.91
C VAL A 78 -6.21 7.23 3.61
N PRO A 79 -5.71 8.39 4.08
CA PRO A 79 -6.18 9.71 3.66
C PRO A 79 -6.07 9.95 2.15
N CYS A 80 -4.99 9.51 1.50
CA CYS A 80 -4.84 9.61 0.05
C CYS A 80 -5.95 8.86 -0.68
N PHE A 81 -6.39 7.72 -0.13
CA PHE A 81 -7.49 6.93 -0.67
C PHE A 81 -8.86 7.62 -0.49
N ILE A 82 -9.11 8.24 0.66
CA ILE A 82 -10.34 9.02 0.90
C ILE A 82 -10.44 10.19 -0.10
N VAL A 83 -9.35 10.94 -0.27
CA VAL A 83 -9.25 12.03 -1.24
C VAL A 83 -9.43 11.51 -2.67
N PHE A 84 -8.89 10.33 -2.98
CA PHE A 84 -9.09 9.65 -4.27
C PHE A 84 -10.57 9.31 -4.52
N ILE A 85 -11.27 8.74 -3.55
CA ILE A 85 -12.70 8.42 -3.65
C ILE A 85 -13.53 9.69 -3.87
N GLU A 86 -13.27 10.75 -3.11
CA GLU A 86 -14.00 12.02 -3.27
C GLU A 86 -13.78 12.64 -4.64
N LEU A 87 -12.54 12.63 -5.13
CA LEU A 87 -12.22 13.14 -6.46
C LEU A 87 -12.85 12.26 -7.55
N ILE A 88 -12.88 10.94 -7.37
CA ILE A 88 -13.56 10.05 -8.32
C ILE A 88 -15.05 10.39 -8.43
N LYS A 89 -15.73 10.61 -7.29
CA LYS A 89 -17.16 10.99 -7.28
C LYS A 89 -17.39 12.27 -8.09
N LYS A 90 -16.45 13.22 -8.05
CA LYS A 90 -16.47 14.45 -8.86
C LYS A 90 -16.17 14.22 -10.34
N GLU A 91 -15.36 13.23 -10.70
CA GLU A 91 -15.01 12.89 -12.10
C GLU A 91 -15.96 11.85 -12.76
N HIS A 92 -17.07 11.46 -12.12
CA HIS A 92 -18.04 10.47 -12.64
C HIS A 92 -17.43 9.12 -13.06
N VAL A 93 -16.42 8.61 -12.34
CA VAL A 93 -15.94 7.24 -12.59
C VAL A 93 -16.96 6.23 -12.04
N SER A 94 -17.10 5.11 -12.73
CA SER A 94 -18.04 4.04 -12.37
C SER A 94 -17.90 3.61 -10.89
N PRO A 95 -18.98 3.69 -10.09
CA PRO A 95 -18.96 3.36 -8.66
C PRO A 95 -18.55 1.92 -8.38
N VAL A 96 -18.80 1.00 -9.31
CA VAL A 96 -18.37 -0.41 -9.21
C VAL A 96 -16.85 -0.54 -9.07
N LYS A 97 -16.10 0.27 -9.83
CA LYS A 97 -14.62 0.26 -9.80
C LYS A 97 -14.08 0.79 -8.47
N ILE A 98 -14.78 1.74 -7.85
CA ILE A 98 -14.43 2.30 -6.54
C ILE A 98 -14.67 1.26 -5.44
N SER A 99 -15.84 0.60 -5.46
CA SER A 99 -16.19 -0.41 -4.47
C SER A 99 -15.21 -1.57 -4.47
N ILE A 100 -14.79 -2.03 -5.66
CA ILE A 100 -13.76 -3.08 -5.78
C ILE A 100 -12.44 -2.63 -5.12
N LEU A 101 -12.02 -1.38 -5.36
CA LEU A 101 -10.81 -0.82 -4.76
C LEU A 101 -10.91 -0.71 -3.24
N ILE A 102 -12.06 -0.25 -2.71
CA ILE A 102 -12.30 -0.18 -1.26
C ILE A 102 -12.24 -1.57 -0.63
N ILE A 103 -12.81 -2.57 -1.29
CA ILE A 103 -12.82 -3.96 -0.82
C ILE A 103 -11.39 -4.53 -0.79
N ILE A 104 -10.59 -4.29 -1.83
CA ILE A 104 -9.18 -4.72 -1.89
C ILE A 104 -8.38 -4.08 -0.75
N GLU A 105 -8.55 -2.77 -0.51
CA GLU A 105 -7.85 -2.06 0.56
C GLU A 105 -8.26 -2.54 1.96
N ALA A 106 -9.56 -2.77 2.17
CA ALA A 106 -10.07 -3.30 3.43
C ALA A 106 -9.55 -4.72 3.71
N LEU A 107 -9.45 -5.55 2.66
CA LEU A 107 -8.82 -6.87 2.72
C LEU A 107 -7.33 -6.77 3.05
N LEU A 108 -6.60 -5.85 2.40
CA LEU A 108 -5.18 -5.59 2.69
C LEU A 108 -4.99 -5.18 4.15
N LEU A 109 -5.76 -4.22 4.66
CA LEU A 109 -5.71 -3.80 6.06
C LEU A 109 -6.03 -4.94 7.03
N TYR A 110 -7.06 -5.74 6.72
CA TYR A 110 -7.42 -6.88 7.55
C TYR A 110 -6.31 -7.94 7.57
N VAL A 111 -5.71 -8.27 6.43
CA VAL A 111 -4.59 -9.22 6.35
C VAL A 111 -3.35 -8.69 7.06
N THR A 112 -3.03 -7.41 6.90
CA THR A 112 -1.86 -6.79 7.53
C THR A 112 -2.00 -6.70 9.04
N PHE A 113 -3.18 -6.34 9.58
CA PHE A 113 -3.34 -6.01 11.00
C PHE A 113 -4.13 -7.03 11.85
N PHE A 114 -4.97 -7.86 11.23
CA PHE A 114 -5.94 -8.69 11.97
C PHE A 114 -5.78 -10.20 11.77
N VAL A 115 -4.94 -10.66 10.84
CA VAL A 115 -4.59 -12.08 10.74
C VAL A 115 -3.47 -12.39 11.74
N SER A 116 -3.80 -13.17 12.78
CA SER A 116 -2.84 -13.58 13.82
C SER A 116 -1.73 -14.45 13.22
N GLY A 117 -0.48 -14.03 13.38
CA GLY A 117 0.71 -14.66 12.81
C GLY A 117 1.72 -13.67 12.20
N ASN A 118 1.32 -12.41 11.97
CA ASN A 118 2.23 -11.33 11.52
C ASN A 118 2.82 -10.49 12.67
N PHE A 119 2.35 -10.66 13.91
CA PHE A 119 2.75 -9.86 15.08
C PHE A 119 3.34 -10.70 16.24
N GLU A 120 3.51 -12.00 16.05
CA GLU A 120 4.27 -12.88 16.96
C GLU A 120 5.70 -13.05 16.44
#